data_AF-A0A6J7JHF4-F1
#
_entry.id   AF-A0A6J7JHF4-F1
#
_cell.length_a   1.000
_cell.length_b   1.000
_cell.length_c   1.000
_cell.angle_alpha   90.00
_cell.angle_beta   90.00
_cell.angle_gamma   90.00
#
_symmetry.space_group_name_H-M   'P 1'
#
loop_
_entity.id
_entity.type
_entity.pdbx_description
1 polymer ?
#
loop_
_entity_poly.entity_id
_entity_poly.type
_entity_poly.pdbx_seq_one_letter_code
_entity_poly.pdbx_strand_id
1 'polypeptide(L)'
;MAIALQSMTDVSIVVFDADLRVRAITGLAHEEAGRAPERTIGLPVDRVLAAERWDALRAVLPSALAGETTVVDVDGGDGEALYESTCSPVLAGALVVGGTVVTRDVTERRRDQMLLSELQEVFELTFEHSPICQALLSPTGQWLRVNHALRELLGRDEASLAGRHVREITHPDDRPGEQALVDDLLAGRRDRYALQVRLLHADGRSIAVHVRASAVRDADGGARGLIAQILDADVLRRRGGPGGAPLEMH
;
A
#
# COMPACT_ATOMS: atom_id res chain seq x y z
N MET A 1 30.73 -5.54 -25.01
CA MET A 1 30.01 -4.74 -24.01
C MET A 1 28.91 -3.85 -24.59
N ALA A 2 28.92 -3.52 -25.90
CA ALA A 2 27.92 -2.64 -26.52
C ALA A 2 26.53 -3.27 -26.80
N ILE A 3 26.42 -4.61 -26.87
CA ILE A 3 25.17 -5.29 -27.29
C ILE A 3 24.23 -5.57 -26.09
N ALA A 4 24.72 -5.59 -24.85
CA ALA A 4 23.89 -5.86 -23.67
C ALA A 4 23.08 -4.64 -23.17
N LEU A 5 23.34 -3.44 -23.72
CA LEU A 5 22.74 -2.18 -23.25
C LEU A 5 21.49 -1.77 -24.04
N GLN A 6 21.18 -2.43 -25.16
CA GLN A 6 20.09 -2.03 -26.06
C GLN A 6 18.70 -2.63 -25.71
N SER A 7 18.60 -3.54 -24.74
CA SER A 7 17.30 -4.13 -24.34
C SER A 7 16.72 -3.58 -23.04
N MET A 8 17.32 -2.54 -22.45
CA MET A 8 16.80 -1.87 -21.26
C MET A 8 16.15 -0.54 -21.68
N THR A 9 14.90 -0.60 -22.13
CA THR A 9 14.14 0.59 -22.56
C THR A 9 13.85 1.58 -21.42
N ASP A 10 13.92 1.14 -20.16
CA ASP A 10 13.57 1.96 -18.99
C ASP A 10 14.79 2.58 -18.28
N VAL A 11 16.00 2.38 -18.82
CA VAL A 11 17.24 2.83 -18.19
C VAL A 11 18.06 3.66 -19.17
N SER A 12 18.28 4.92 -18.79
CA SER A 12 19.18 5.84 -19.46
C SER A 12 20.55 5.79 -18.78
N ILE A 13 21.64 5.78 -19.57
CA ILE A 13 22.99 5.75 -19.02
C ILE A 13 23.85 6.80 -19.71
N VAL A 14 24.52 7.62 -18.91
CA VAL A 14 25.54 8.57 -19.36
C VAL A 14 26.85 8.23 -18.66
N VAL A 15 27.90 7.98 -19.44
CA VAL A 15 29.27 7.82 -18.93
C VAL A 15 30.03 9.09 -19.24
N PHE A 16 30.76 9.62 -18.27
CA PHE A 16 31.57 10.83 -18.42
C PHE A 16 32.99 10.64 -17.85
N ASP A 17 33.96 11.41 -18.33
CA ASP A 17 35.33 11.42 -17.81
C ASP A 17 35.54 12.43 -16.67
N ALA A 18 36.76 12.51 -16.11
CA ALA A 18 37.08 13.41 -15.01
C ALA A 18 36.83 14.90 -15.31
N ASP A 19 36.79 15.30 -16.58
CA ASP A 19 36.47 16.67 -17.04
C ASP A 19 34.97 16.87 -17.33
N LEU A 20 34.13 15.92 -16.89
CA LEU A 20 32.68 15.88 -17.13
C LEU A 20 32.31 15.89 -18.62
N ARG A 21 33.13 15.24 -19.47
CA ARG A 21 32.81 15.07 -20.89
C ARG A 21 32.21 13.70 -21.15
N VAL A 22 31.13 13.67 -21.93
CA VAL A 22 30.40 12.43 -22.26
C VAL A 22 31.30 11.49 -23.07
N ARG A 23 31.40 10.24 -22.63
CA ARG A 23 32.13 9.15 -23.28
C ARG A 23 31.21 8.10 -23.87
N ALA A 24 30.04 7.91 -23.28
CA ALA A 24 28.98 7.06 -23.80
C ALA A 24 27.62 7.57 -23.33
N ILE A 25 26.60 7.36 -24.15
CA ILE A 25 25.22 7.73 -23.82
C ILE A 25 24.25 6.73 -24.46
N THR A 26 23.19 6.37 -23.75
CA THR A 26 22.11 5.50 -24.24
C THR A 26 20.79 5.79 -23.50
N GLY A 27 19.68 5.33 -24.06
CA GLY A 27 18.34 5.50 -23.49
C GLY A 27 17.84 6.95 -23.56
N LEU A 28 16.99 7.33 -22.61
CA LEU A 28 16.30 8.63 -22.59
C LEU A 28 17.24 9.84 -22.77
N ALA A 29 18.42 9.84 -22.14
CA ALA A 29 19.36 10.94 -22.29
C ALA A 29 19.91 11.08 -23.72
N HIS A 30 20.00 9.97 -24.48
CA HIS A 30 20.36 10.02 -25.89
C HIS A 30 19.24 10.61 -26.75
N GLU A 31 18.00 10.18 -26.48
CA GLU A 31 16.80 10.63 -27.19
C GLU A 31 16.57 12.14 -26.99
N GLU A 32 16.68 12.61 -25.75
CA GLU A 32 16.55 14.03 -25.40
C GLU A 32 17.66 14.90 -25.97
N ALA A 33 18.89 14.37 -26.04
CA ALA A 33 19.99 15.09 -26.66
C ALA A 33 19.71 15.39 -28.16
N GLY A 34 18.79 14.65 -28.79
CA GLY A 34 18.32 14.88 -30.16
C GLY A 34 19.44 14.83 -31.21
N ARG A 35 20.56 14.17 -30.88
CA ARG A 35 21.81 14.15 -31.65
C ARG A 35 22.36 12.74 -31.74
N ALA A 36 22.96 12.42 -32.89
CA ALA A 36 23.66 11.16 -33.08
C ALA A 36 24.77 10.97 -32.01
N PRO A 37 24.97 9.75 -31.46
CA PRO A 37 25.91 9.51 -30.36
C PRO A 37 27.32 10.04 -30.63
N GLU A 38 27.79 9.95 -31.88
CA GLU A 38 29.12 10.39 -32.30
C GLU A 38 29.33 11.90 -32.17
N ARG A 39 28.23 12.67 -32.25
CA ARG A 39 28.22 14.12 -32.05
C ARG A 39 28.02 14.52 -30.59
N THR A 40 27.68 13.56 -29.73
CA THR A 40 27.45 13.76 -28.30
C THR A 40 28.69 13.44 -27.47
N ILE A 41 29.52 12.50 -27.93
CA ILE A 41 30.80 12.16 -27.29
C ILE A 41 31.74 13.38 -27.30
N GLY A 42 32.37 13.66 -26.15
CA GLY A 42 33.29 14.77 -25.91
C GLY A 42 32.62 16.08 -25.51
N LEU A 43 31.29 16.19 -25.63
CA LEU A 43 30.54 17.34 -25.11
C LEU A 43 30.50 17.31 -23.58
N PRO A 44 30.48 18.48 -22.93
CA PRO A 44 30.24 18.54 -21.49
C PRO A 44 28.81 18.06 -21.17
N VAL A 45 28.65 17.36 -20.04
CA VAL A 45 27.39 16.70 -19.63
C VAL A 45 26.20 17.69 -19.55
N ASP A 46 26.46 18.94 -19.16
CA ASP A 46 25.46 20.03 -19.06
C ASP A 46 24.83 20.42 -20.41
N ARG A 47 25.49 20.13 -21.53
CA ARG A 47 24.98 20.37 -22.89
C ARG A 47 24.21 19.21 -23.49
N VAL A 48 24.13 18.11 -22.75
CA VAL A 48 23.51 16.85 -23.19
C VAL A 48 22.27 16.56 -22.36
N LEU A 49 22.28 16.89 -21.08
CA LEU A 49 21.13 16.74 -20.19
C LEU A 49 20.21 17.97 -20.22
N ALA A 50 18.92 17.76 -20.00
CA ALA A 50 17.96 18.83 -19.73
C ALA A 50 18.38 19.67 -18.51
N ALA A 51 18.02 20.95 -18.48
CA ALA A 51 18.48 21.90 -17.48
C ALA A 51 18.09 21.49 -16.06
N GLU A 52 16.84 21.03 -15.89
CA GLU A 52 16.26 20.58 -14.63
C GLU A 52 17.02 19.37 -14.08
N ARG A 53 17.37 18.41 -14.96
CA ARG A 53 18.16 17.24 -14.60
C ARG A 53 19.61 17.60 -14.29
N TRP A 54 20.19 18.52 -15.06
CA TRP A 54 21.54 19.01 -14.80
C TRP A 54 21.64 19.69 -13.44
N ASP A 55 20.65 20.50 -13.04
CA ASP A 55 20.65 21.20 -11.76
C ASP A 55 20.61 20.23 -10.57
N ALA A 56 19.89 19.12 -10.67
CA ALA A 56 19.91 18.06 -9.67
C ALA A 56 21.24 17.28 -9.68
N LEU A 57 21.72 16.90 -10.86
CA LEU A 57 22.89 16.03 -11.00
C LEU A 57 24.22 16.72 -10.72
N ARG A 58 24.38 18.00 -11.08
CA ARG A 58 25.64 18.76 -10.88
C ARG A 58 26.13 18.78 -9.43
N ALA A 59 25.20 18.66 -8.47
CA ALA A 59 25.54 18.62 -7.04
C ALA A 59 26.14 17.28 -6.62
N VAL A 60 25.79 16.18 -7.30
CA VAL A 60 26.19 14.82 -6.93
C VAL A 60 27.30 14.22 -7.82
N LEU A 61 27.53 14.77 -9.02
CA LEU A 61 28.63 14.34 -9.90
C LEU A 61 30.02 14.40 -9.24
N PRO A 62 30.36 15.39 -8.39
CA PRO A 62 31.66 15.42 -7.70
C PRO A 62 31.89 14.23 -6.76
N SER A 63 30.84 13.71 -6.10
CA SER A 63 30.94 12.52 -5.24
C SER A 63 31.38 11.29 -6.02
N ALA A 64 30.85 11.11 -7.24
CA ALA A 64 31.30 10.04 -8.13
C ALA A 64 32.79 10.19 -8.50
N LEU A 65 33.26 11.41 -8.75
CA LEU A 65 34.69 11.66 -9.02
C LEU A 65 35.58 11.48 -7.78
N ALA A 66 35.00 11.59 -6.58
CA ALA A 66 35.66 11.27 -5.32
C ALA A 66 35.66 9.76 -4.98
N GLY A 67 35.02 8.91 -5.79
CA GLY A 67 34.94 7.47 -5.57
C GLY A 67 33.69 7.00 -4.83
N GLU A 68 32.70 7.88 -4.62
CA GLU A 68 31.47 7.57 -3.90
C GLU A 68 30.29 7.34 -4.85
N THR A 69 29.41 6.38 -4.51
CA THR A 69 28.16 6.17 -5.23
C THR A 69 27.03 6.92 -4.52
N THR A 70 26.31 7.75 -5.25
CA THR A 70 25.18 8.54 -4.75
C THR A 70 23.93 8.25 -5.57
N VAL A 71 22.78 8.16 -4.90
CA VAL A 71 21.46 8.06 -5.54
C VAL A 71 20.70 9.36 -5.28
N VAL A 72 20.10 9.91 -6.32
CA VAL A 72 19.32 11.15 -6.24
C VAL A 72 18.03 11.00 -7.06
N ASP A 73 16.94 11.48 -6.51
CA ASP A 73 15.69 11.62 -7.24
C ASP A 73 15.69 12.94 -8.02
N VAL A 74 15.31 12.87 -9.28
CA VAL A 74 15.35 13.97 -10.24
C VAL A 74 13.94 14.16 -10.80
N ASP A 75 13.41 15.35 -10.65
CA ASP A 75 12.13 15.74 -11.25
C ASP A 75 12.29 15.85 -12.78
N GLY A 76 11.29 15.38 -13.52
CA GLY A 76 11.24 15.47 -14.98
C GLY A 76 10.98 16.87 -15.53
N GLY A 77 10.60 17.82 -14.69
CA GLY A 77 10.30 19.21 -15.05
C GLY A 77 8.83 19.47 -15.39
N ASP A 78 8.02 18.42 -15.55
CA ASP A 78 6.57 18.49 -15.74
C ASP A 78 5.80 18.39 -14.41
N GLY A 79 6.51 18.25 -13.28
CA GLY A 79 5.95 18.05 -11.93
C GLY A 79 5.29 16.69 -11.73
N GLU A 80 5.42 15.81 -12.72
CA GLU A 80 4.74 14.54 -12.80
C GLU A 80 5.75 13.39 -12.85
N ALA A 81 6.77 13.49 -13.70
CA ALA A 81 7.78 12.47 -13.87
C ALA A 81 8.85 12.53 -12.77
N LEU A 82 9.21 11.37 -12.25
CA LEU A 82 10.25 11.18 -11.25
C LEU A 82 11.25 10.15 -11.71
N TYR A 83 12.52 10.55 -11.75
CA TYR A 83 13.63 9.73 -12.18
C TYR A 83 14.58 9.45 -11.02
N GLU A 84 14.89 8.19 -10.78
CA GLU A 84 15.94 7.80 -9.84
C GLU A 84 17.27 7.73 -10.60
N SER A 85 18.22 8.60 -10.24
CA SER A 85 19.53 8.66 -10.88
C SER A 85 20.62 8.21 -9.91
N THR A 86 21.36 7.18 -10.29
CA THR A 86 22.53 6.69 -9.56
C THR A 86 23.79 7.21 -10.23
N CYS A 87 24.59 8.00 -9.50
CA CYS A 87 25.92 8.44 -9.91
C CYS A 87 26.96 7.53 -9.25
N SER A 88 27.85 6.93 -10.03
CA SER A 88 28.91 6.03 -9.51
C SER A 88 30.25 6.30 -10.18
N PRO A 89 31.39 6.09 -9.48
CA PRO A 89 32.71 6.21 -10.08
C PRO A 89 32.95 5.17 -11.18
N VAL A 90 33.68 5.55 -12.21
CA VAL A 90 34.32 4.62 -13.16
C VAL A 90 35.79 4.52 -12.80
N LEU A 91 36.26 3.30 -12.55
CA LEU A 91 37.62 3.03 -12.10
C LEU A 91 38.47 2.36 -13.19
N ALA A 92 39.72 2.80 -13.31
CA ALA A 92 40.78 2.09 -14.02
C ALA A 92 41.84 1.65 -13.00
N GLY A 93 41.70 0.43 -12.48
CA GLY A 93 42.45 -0.01 -11.30
C GLY A 93 41.96 0.73 -10.04
N ALA A 94 42.86 1.42 -9.33
CA ALA A 94 42.52 2.24 -8.17
C ALA A 94 42.24 3.72 -8.52
N LEU A 95 42.40 4.11 -9.79
CA LEU A 95 42.23 5.50 -10.24
C LEU A 95 40.79 5.74 -10.71
N VAL A 96 40.13 6.75 -10.16
CA VAL A 96 38.86 7.26 -10.70
C VAL A 96 39.14 7.99 -12.02
N VAL A 97 38.57 7.49 -13.12
CA VAL A 97 38.77 8.05 -14.47
C VAL A 97 37.53 8.78 -14.99
N GLY A 98 36.45 8.77 -14.22
CA GLY A 98 35.17 9.37 -14.59
C GLY A 98 34.04 8.84 -13.73
N GLY A 99 32.82 8.94 -14.24
CA GLY A 99 31.63 8.43 -13.58
C GLY A 99 30.55 7.97 -14.55
N THR A 100 29.57 7.25 -14.01
CA THR A 100 28.33 6.88 -14.71
C THR A 100 27.14 7.47 -14.00
N VAL A 101 26.22 8.04 -14.76
CA VAL A 101 24.85 8.32 -14.32
C VAL A 101 23.95 7.26 -14.93
N VAL A 102 23.27 6.50 -14.10
CA VAL A 102 22.23 5.54 -14.49
C VAL A 102 20.91 6.11 -14.01
N THR A 103 20.02 6.45 -14.94
CA THR A 103 18.73 7.06 -14.66
C THR A 103 17.61 6.09 -15.01
N ARG A 104 16.70 5.85 -14.07
CA ARG A 104 15.52 5.00 -14.25
C ARG A 104 14.27 5.83 -14.00
N ASP A 105 13.26 5.69 -14.87
CA ASP A 105 11.93 6.21 -14.59
C ASP A 105 11.28 5.40 -13.46
N VAL A 106 10.91 6.07 -12.37
CA VAL A 106 10.25 5.47 -11.21
C VAL A 106 8.87 6.08 -10.96
N THR A 107 8.34 6.85 -11.92
CA THR A 107 7.11 7.63 -11.81
C THR A 107 5.92 6.76 -11.45
N GLU A 108 5.57 5.81 -12.31
CA GLU A 108 4.42 4.92 -12.13
C GLU A 108 4.55 4.12 -10.83
N ARG A 109 5.74 3.53 -10.62
CA ARG A 109 6.04 2.75 -9.41
C ARG A 109 5.86 3.56 -8.13
N ARG A 110 6.35 4.80 -8.07
CA ARG A 110 6.22 5.66 -6.89
C ARG A 110 4.80 6.16 -6.71
N ARG A 111 4.09 6.49 -7.79
CA ARG A 111 2.67 6.87 -7.75
C ARG A 111 1.80 5.77 -7.18
N ASP A 112 1.97 4.54 -7.67
CA ASP A 112 1.23 3.39 -7.16
C ASP A 112 1.55 3.12 -5.69
N GLN A 113 2.82 3.21 -5.30
CA GLN A 113 3.23 3.09 -3.90
C GLN A 113 2.62 4.17 -3.00
N MET A 114 2.61 5.43 -3.46
CA MET A 114 1.99 6.54 -2.73
C MET A 114 0.48 6.36 -2.62
N LEU A 115 -0.20 6.02 -3.71
CA LEU A 115 -1.64 5.78 -3.72
C LEU A 115 -2.01 4.62 -2.79
N LEU A 116 -1.26 3.51 -2.83
CA LEU A 116 -1.46 2.39 -1.91
C LEU A 116 -1.27 2.82 -0.45
N SER A 117 -0.23 3.61 -0.16
CA SER A 117 0.00 4.14 1.18
C SER A 117 -1.13 5.05 1.65
N GLU A 118 -1.60 5.95 0.79
CA GLU A 118 -2.70 6.88 1.08
C GLU A 118 -4.02 6.12 1.31
N LEU A 119 -4.33 5.13 0.48
CA LEU A 119 -5.51 4.28 0.65
C LEU A 119 -5.43 3.46 1.95
N GLN A 120 -4.24 2.96 2.32
CA GLN A 120 -4.03 2.27 3.59
C GLN A 120 -4.25 3.21 4.78
N GLU A 121 -3.73 4.44 4.73
CA GLU A 121 -3.88 5.42 5.79
C GLU A 121 -5.34 5.87 5.95
N VAL A 122 -6.03 6.15 4.83
CA VAL A 122 -7.46 6.48 4.85
C VAL A 122 -8.28 5.32 5.41
N PHE A 123 -7.98 4.08 5.00
CA PHE A 123 -8.61 2.90 5.57
C PHE A 123 -8.36 2.78 7.08
N GLU A 124 -7.11 2.95 7.52
CA GLU A 124 -6.71 2.89 8.91
C GLU A 124 -7.50 3.88 9.75
N LEU A 125 -7.48 5.16 9.35
CA LEU A 125 -8.17 6.24 10.04
C LEU A 125 -9.68 6.02 10.07
N THR A 126 -10.28 5.67 8.94
CA THR A 126 -11.74 5.50 8.85
C THR A 126 -12.23 4.28 9.61
N PHE A 127 -11.50 3.17 9.58
CA PHE A 127 -11.83 1.96 10.35
C PHE A 127 -11.65 2.20 11.85
N GLU A 128 -10.48 2.69 12.26
CA GLU A 128 -10.10 2.86 13.66
C GLU A 128 -10.97 3.87 14.40
N HIS A 129 -11.25 5.02 13.77
CA HIS A 129 -12.05 6.10 14.36
C HIS A 129 -13.54 6.06 13.99
N SER A 130 -14.01 4.98 13.36
CA SER A 130 -15.44 4.79 13.09
C SER A 130 -16.23 4.71 14.41
N PRO A 131 -17.38 5.43 14.52
CA PRO A 131 -18.24 5.37 15.69
C PRO A 131 -19.05 4.06 15.77
N ILE A 132 -19.03 3.24 14.72
CA ILE A 132 -19.69 1.93 14.69
C ILE A 132 -18.66 0.87 15.04
N CYS A 133 -19.02 -0.08 15.91
CA CYS A 133 -18.14 -1.20 16.23
C CYS A 133 -17.94 -2.08 14.98
N GLN A 134 -16.69 -2.24 14.56
CA GLN A 134 -16.34 -2.99 13.36
C GLN A 134 -15.28 -4.04 13.64
N ALA A 135 -15.36 -5.15 12.92
CA ALA A 135 -14.37 -6.20 12.97
C ALA A 135 -14.14 -6.85 11.61
N LEU A 136 -12.89 -7.28 11.42
CA LEU A 136 -12.49 -8.19 10.36
C LEU A 136 -12.20 -9.55 10.98
N LEU A 137 -12.81 -10.58 10.41
CA LEU A 137 -12.62 -11.97 10.82
C LEU A 137 -11.99 -12.78 9.68
N SER A 138 -11.25 -13.81 10.04
CA SER A 138 -10.75 -14.81 9.10
C SER A 138 -11.91 -15.64 8.53
N PRO A 139 -11.68 -16.42 7.47
CA PRO A 139 -12.64 -17.42 6.98
C PRO A 139 -12.99 -18.49 8.02
N THR A 140 -12.22 -18.59 9.11
CA THR A 140 -12.47 -19.52 10.22
C THR A 140 -13.11 -18.82 11.42
N GLY A 141 -13.54 -17.56 11.29
CA GLY A 141 -14.19 -16.80 12.36
C GLY A 141 -13.24 -16.31 13.46
N GLN A 142 -11.94 -16.25 13.18
CA GLN A 142 -10.94 -15.70 14.10
C GLN A 142 -10.82 -14.19 13.94
N TRP A 143 -10.62 -13.45 15.03
CA TRP A 143 -10.38 -12.01 14.94
C TRP A 143 -9.07 -11.72 14.22
N LEU A 144 -9.17 -10.97 13.14
CA LEU A 144 -8.00 -10.40 12.45
C LEU A 144 -7.77 -8.96 12.90
N ARG A 145 -8.86 -8.21 13.06
CA ARG A 145 -8.80 -6.78 13.38
C ARG A 145 -10.09 -6.30 14.03
N VAL A 146 -9.98 -5.36 14.96
CA VAL A 146 -11.13 -4.69 15.60
C VAL A 146 -10.85 -3.21 15.73
N ASN A 147 -11.87 -2.37 15.54
CA ASN A 147 -11.67 -0.92 15.70
C ASN A 147 -11.76 -0.47 17.17
N HIS A 148 -11.46 0.80 17.42
CA HIS A 148 -11.58 1.42 18.74
C HIS A 148 -12.94 1.21 19.39
N ALA A 149 -14.03 1.50 18.66
CA ALA A 149 -15.38 1.39 19.20
C ALA A 149 -15.70 -0.03 19.70
N LEU A 150 -15.29 -1.07 18.98
CA LEU A 150 -15.53 -2.45 19.42
C LEU A 150 -14.70 -2.83 20.64
N ARG A 151 -13.46 -2.34 20.75
CA ARG A 151 -12.61 -2.55 21.93
C ARG A 151 -13.21 -1.90 23.17
N GLU A 152 -13.72 -0.68 23.04
CA GLU A 152 -14.46 -0.01 24.12
C GLU A 152 -15.73 -0.78 24.51
N LEU A 153 -16.51 -1.23 23.51
CA LEU A 153 -17.73 -2.00 23.76
C LEU A 153 -17.44 -3.30 24.52
N LEU A 154 -16.35 -4.00 24.19
CA LEU A 154 -16.00 -5.29 24.80
C LEU A 154 -15.14 -5.17 26.06
N GLY A 155 -14.53 -4.01 26.31
CA GLY A 155 -13.55 -3.82 27.36
C GLY A 155 -12.28 -4.67 27.13
N ARG A 156 -11.97 -4.99 25.88
CA ARG A 156 -10.86 -5.86 25.46
C ARG A 156 -9.99 -5.14 24.46
N ASP A 157 -8.68 -5.26 24.58
CA ASP A 157 -7.76 -4.77 23.56
C ASP A 157 -7.73 -5.70 22.33
N GLU A 158 -7.13 -5.22 21.24
CA GLU A 158 -6.99 -5.99 20.02
C GLU A 158 -6.13 -7.24 20.22
N ALA A 159 -5.04 -7.12 20.98
CA ALA A 159 -4.10 -8.22 21.23
C ALA A 159 -4.76 -9.41 21.95
N SER A 160 -5.69 -9.17 22.86
CA SER A 160 -6.44 -10.22 23.57
C SER A 160 -7.54 -10.88 22.73
N LEU A 161 -7.89 -10.29 21.58
CA LEU A 161 -8.87 -10.82 20.64
C LEU A 161 -8.19 -11.50 19.44
N ALA A 162 -7.06 -10.98 18.97
CA ALA A 162 -6.35 -11.45 17.79
C ALA A 162 -6.15 -12.98 17.80
N GLY A 163 -6.53 -13.65 16.71
CA GLY A 163 -6.40 -15.10 16.54
C GLY A 163 -7.39 -15.96 17.33
N ARG A 164 -8.13 -15.39 18.29
CA ARG A 164 -9.22 -16.08 19.01
C ARG A 164 -10.47 -16.14 18.16
N HIS A 165 -11.35 -17.08 18.48
CA HIS A 165 -12.58 -17.24 17.70
C HIS A 165 -13.70 -16.35 18.23
N VAL A 166 -14.51 -15.75 17.34
CA VAL A 166 -15.66 -14.88 17.70
C VAL A 166 -16.61 -15.51 18.73
N ARG A 167 -16.91 -16.81 18.59
CA ARG A 167 -17.73 -17.61 19.53
C ARG A 167 -17.29 -17.55 21.00
N GLU A 168 -16.01 -17.26 21.28
CA GLU A 168 -15.50 -17.20 22.64
C GLU A 168 -16.06 -16.00 23.42
N ILE A 169 -16.44 -14.94 22.71
CA ILE A 169 -17.11 -13.78 23.31
C ILE A 169 -18.62 -13.77 23.07
N THR A 170 -19.16 -14.65 22.22
CA THR A 170 -20.62 -14.84 22.11
C THR A 170 -21.14 -15.59 23.34
N HIS A 171 -22.27 -15.12 23.90
CA HIS A 171 -22.96 -15.78 25.01
C HIS A 171 -23.30 -17.24 24.66
N PRO A 172 -23.09 -18.22 25.56
CA PRO A 172 -23.25 -19.65 25.26
C PRO A 172 -24.56 -20.03 24.59
N ASP A 173 -25.67 -19.48 25.07
CA ASP A 173 -27.02 -19.74 24.52
C ASP A 173 -27.20 -19.26 23.07
N ASP A 174 -26.44 -18.24 22.66
CA ASP A 174 -26.59 -17.61 21.35
C ASP A 174 -25.63 -18.23 20.30
N ARG A 175 -24.61 -18.97 20.74
CA ARG A 175 -23.57 -19.59 19.88
C ARG A 175 -24.15 -20.52 18.80
N PRO A 176 -25.10 -21.44 19.09
CA PRO A 176 -25.59 -22.37 18.07
C PRO A 176 -26.29 -21.66 16.91
N GLY A 177 -27.06 -20.61 17.23
CA GLY A 177 -27.77 -19.81 16.22
C GLY A 177 -26.81 -19.00 15.36
N GLU A 178 -25.81 -18.36 15.97
CA GLU A 178 -24.79 -17.60 15.23
C GLU A 178 -23.91 -18.50 14.36
N GLN A 179 -23.48 -19.66 14.88
CA GLN A 179 -22.60 -20.59 14.15
C GLN A 179 -23.25 -21.08 12.85
N ALA A 180 -24.54 -21.42 12.87
CA ALA A 180 -25.25 -21.84 11.65
C ALA A 180 -25.25 -20.74 10.56
N LEU A 181 -25.39 -19.47 10.95
CA LEU A 181 -25.35 -18.34 10.01
C LEU A 181 -23.94 -18.11 9.47
N VAL A 182 -22.91 -18.25 10.30
CA VAL A 182 -21.51 -18.18 9.90
C VAL A 182 -21.18 -19.31 8.91
N ASP A 183 -21.62 -20.54 9.20
CA ASP A 183 -21.37 -21.70 8.32
C ASP A 183 -22.02 -21.52 6.94
N ASP A 184 -23.23 -20.98 6.89
CA ASP A 184 -23.89 -20.63 5.62
C ASP A 184 -23.14 -19.53 4.85
N LEU A 185 -22.62 -18.53 5.58
CA LEU A 185 -21.87 -17.41 5.00
C LEU A 185 -20.58 -17.89 4.34
N LEU A 186 -19.83 -18.74 5.06
CA LEU A 186 -18.59 -19.35 4.61
C LEU A 186 -18.79 -20.33 3.46
N ALA A 187 -19.88 -21.11 3.51
CA ALA A 187 -20.22 -22.07 2.46
C ALA A 187 -20.82 -21.41 1.20
N GLY A 188 -20.97 -20.09 1.17
CA GLY A 188 -21.57 -19.39 0.02
C GLY A 188 -23.08 -19.58 -0.12
N ARG A 189 -23.76 -20.14 0.89
CA ARG A 189 -25.23 -20.26 0.89
C ARG A 189 -25.94 -18.93 1.16
N ARG A 190 -25.19 -17.95 1.70
CA ARG A 190 -25.61 -16.55 1.87
C ARG A 190 -24.40 -15.63 1.77
N ASP A 191 -24.64 -14.37 1.45
CA ASP A 191 -23.58 -13.33 1.41
C ASP A 191 -23.55 -12.44 2.65
N ARG A 192 -24.63 -12.44 3.43
CA ARG A 192 -24.78 -11.66 4.66
C ARG A 192 -25.77 -12.27 5.63
N TYR A 193 -25.64 -11.94 6.90
CA TYR A 193 -26.66 -12.19 7.92
C TYR A 193 -26.79 -11.01 8.88
N ALA A 194 -27.91 -10.95 9.57
CA ALA A 194 -28.14 -10.06 10.68
C ALA A 194 -28.87 -10.80 11.81
N LEU A 195 -28.46 -10.62 13.05
CA LEU A 195 -29.11 -11.22 14.21
C LEU A 195 -28.89 -10.38 15.48
N GLN A 196 -29.72 -10.63 16.49
CA GLN A 196 -29.48 -10.14 17.84
C GLN A 196 -28.81 -11.25 18.67
N VAL A 197 -27.71 -10.91 19.33
CA VAL A 197 -26.96 -11.80 20.23
C VAL A 197 -26.47 -11.01 21.44
N ARG A 198 -26.07 -11.74 22.47
CA ARG A 198 -25.35 -11.19 23.63
C ARG A 198 -23.86 -11.45 23.47
N LEU A 199 -23.06 -10.39 23.54
CA LEU A 199 -21.60 -10.49 23.64
C LEU A 199 -21.16 -10.38 25.11
N LEU A 200 -20.06 -11.03 25.45
CA LEU A 200 -19.47 -11.05 26.78
C LEU A 200 -18.35 -10.01 26.86
N HIS A 201 -18.57 -9.01 27.70
CA HIS A 201 -17.56 -8.01 28.06
C HIS A 201 -16.40 -8.67 28.86
N ALA A 202 -15.28 -7.96 28.99
CA ALA A 202 -14.13 -8.42 29.78
C ALA A 202 -14.44 -8.67 31.26
N ASP A 203 -15.38 -7.93 31.85
CA ASP A 203 -15.85 -8.11 33.24
C ASP A 203 -16.92 -9.22 33.41
N GLY A 204 -17.31 -9.88 32.32
CA GLY A 204 -18.29 -10.97 32.32
C GLY A 204 -19.75 -10.53 32.13
N ARG A 205 -20.06 -9.23 32.07
CA ARG A 205 -21.44 -8.79 31.76
C ARG A 205 -21.82 -9.08 30.31
N SER A 206 -23.11 -9.34 30.10
CA SER A 206 -23.67 -9.56 28.76
C SER A 206 -24.16 -8.24 28.16
N ILE A 207 -23.79 -7.98 26.91
CA ILE A 207 -24.16 -6.79 26.14
C ILE A 207 -25.02 -7.24 24.97
N ALA A 208 -26.28 -6.80 24.92
CA ALA A 208 -27.19 -7.09 23.82
C ALA A 208 -26.83 -6.25 22.60
N VAL A 209 -26.53 -6.91 21.48
CA VAL A 209 -26.11 -6.25 20.25
C VAL A 209 -26.87 -6.79 19.04
N HIS A 210 -26.93 -5.97 18.01
CA HIS A 210 -27.31 -6.39 16.67
C HIS A 210 -26.04 -6.54 15.84
N VAL A 211 -25.74 -7.77 15.42
CA VAL A 211 -24.59 -8.09 14.56
C VAL A 211 -25.07 -8.17 13.12
N ARG A 212 -24.35 -7.51 12.22
CA ARG A 212 -24.46 -7.67 10.77
C ARG A 212 -23.12 -8.12 10.24
N ALA A 213 -23.10 -9.27 9.58
CA ALA A 213 -21.87 -9.80 8.99
C ALA A 213 -22.06 -10.07 7.50
N SER A 214 -21.00 -9.84 6.73
CA SER A 214 -20.94 -10.10 5.29
C SER A 214 -19.65 -10.85 4.94
N ALA A 215 -19.71 -11.76 3.96
CA ALA A 215 -18.52 -12.41 3.43
C ALA A 215 -17.75 -11.44 2.51
N VAL A 216 -16.43 -11.43 2.65
CA VAL A 216 -15.51 -10.88 1.64
C VAL A 216 -15.02 -12.06 0.81
N ARG A 217 -15.31 -12.03 -0.49
CA ARG A 217 -14.96 -13.12 -1.41
C ARG A 217 -13.76 -12.74 -2.28
N ASP A 218 -12.99 -13.74 -2.69
CA ASP A 218 -12.01 -13.61 -3.76
C ASP A 218 -12.67 -13.76 -5.15
N ALA A 219 -11.86 -13.67 -6.22
CA ALA A 219 -12.32 -13.80 -7.60
C ALA A 219 -12.90 -15.18 -7.92
N ASP A 220 -12.52 -16.22 -7.16
CA ASP A 220 -12.96 -17.60 -7.33
C ASP A 220 -14.21 -17.92 -6.49
N GLY A 221 -14.75 -16.93 -5.75
CA GLY A 221 -15.93 -17.05 -4.91
C GLY A 221 -15.65 -17.58 -3.49
N GLY A 222 -14.39 -17.89 -3.19
CA GLY A 222 -13.94 -18.33 -1.88
C GLY A 222 -14.03 -17.21 -0.84
N ALA A 223 -14.46 -17.53 0.38
CA ALA A 223 -14.48 -16.56 1.46
C ALA A 223 -13.04 -16.26 1.92
N ARG A 224 -12.58 -15.03 1.72
CA ARG A 224 -11.28 -14.52 2.18
C ARG A 224 -11.34 -14.00 3.62
N GLY A 225 -12.53 -13.64 4.08
CA GLY A 225 -12.79 -13.19 5.45
C GLY A 225 -14.22 -12.72 5.63
N LEU A 226 -14.54 -12.22 6.81
CA LEU A 226 -15.84 -11.64 7.13
C LEU A 226 -15.66 -10.21 7.64
N ILE A 227 -16.59 -9.33 7.28
CA ILE A 227 -16.72 -8.00 7.88
C ILE A 227 -17.95 -8.05 8.78
N ALA A 228 -17.77 -7.67 10.05
CA ALA A 228 -18.86 -7.56 11.01
C ALA A 228 -19.02 -6.10 11.49
N GLN A 229 -20.27 -5.66 11.54
CA GLN A 229 -20.70 -4.42 12.20
C GLN A 229 -21.57 -4.79 13.40
N ILE A 230 -21.25 -4.20 14.55
CA ILE A 230 -21.93 -4.46 15.81
C ILE A 230 -22.57 -3.16 16.26
N LEU A 231 -23.88 -3.20 16.51
CA LEU A 231 -24.63 -2.07 17.03
C LEU A 231 -25.22 -2.44 18.38
N ASP A 232 -25.07 -1.56 19.36
CA ASP A 232 -25.75 -1.72 20.65
C ASP A 232 -27.28 -1.71 20.44
N ALA A 233 -27.95 -2.74 20.94
CA ALA A 233 -29.39 -2.89 20.81
C ALA A 233 -30.17 -1.78 21.55
N ASP A 234 -29.61 -1.19 22.60
CA ASP A 234 -30.22 -0.09 23.34
C ASP A 234 -30.17 1.24 22.57
N VAL A 235 -29.12 1.45 21.78
CA VAL A 235 -29.01 2.61 20.87
C VAL A 235 -30.03 2.50 19.74
N LEU A 236 -30.26 1.29 19.21
CA LEU A 236 -31.28 1.03 18.19
C LEU A 236 -32.72 1.20 18.73
N ARG A 237 -33.00 0.77 19.97
CA ARG A 237 -34.31 0.95 20.61
C ARG A 237 -34.66 2.41 20.93
N ARG A 238 -33.67 3.28 21.12
CA ARG A 238 -33.88 4.72 21.34
C ARG A 238 -34.08 5.52 20.05
N ARG A 239 -33.59 5.02 18.91
CA ARG A 239 -33.77 5.65 17.58
C ARG A 239 -34.97 5.09 16.81
N GLY A 240 -35.26 3.80 16.97
CA GLY A 240 -36.50 3.19 16.52
C GLY A 240 -37.54 3.32 17.63
N GLY A 241 -38.37 4.37 17.57
CA GLY A 241 -39.55 4.47 18.44
C GLY A 241 -40.40 3.19 18.40
N PRO A 242 -41.26 2.95 19.42
CA PRO A 242 -42.00 1.71 19.52
C PRO A 242 -43.04 1.59 18.40
N GLY A 243 -42.69 0.93 17.30
CA GLY A 243 -43.61 0.55 16.24
C GLY A 243 -42.96 0.29 14.88
N GLY A 244 -43.11 -0.93 14.36
CA GLY A 244 -43.23 -1.14 12.91
C GLY A 244 -42.36 -2.19 12.24
N ALA A 245 -42.63 -3.48 12.53
CA ALA A 245 -42.58 -4.67 11.66
C ALA A 245 -41.24 -5.15 11.01
N PRO A 246 -41.04 -6.49 10.88
CA PRO A 246 -39.88 -7.07 10.23
C PRO A 246 -39.98 -6.95 8.70
N LEU A 247 -38.96 -6.38 8.07
CA LEU A 247 -38.77 -6.42 6.63
C LEU A 247 -38.32 -7.85 6.22
N GLU A 248 -39.27 -8.68 5.82
CA GLU A 248 -38.97 -9.83 4.97
C GLU A 248 -38.57 -9.31 3.58
N MET A 249 -37.32 -9.53 3.19
CA MET A 249 -36.86 -9.34 1.81
C MET A 249 -36.95 -10.68 1.07
N HIS A 250 -37.72 -10.69 -0.02
CA HIS A 250 -37.60 -11.66 -1.12
C HIS A 250 -36.28 -11.48 -1.87
#